data_AF-A0A2S7ITY7-F1
#
_entry.id   AF-A0A2S7ITY7-F1
#
_cell.length_a   1.000
_cell.length_b   1.000
_cell.length_c   1.000
_cell.angle_alpha   90.00
_cell.angle_beta   90.00
_cell.angle_gamma   90.00
#
_symmetry.space_group_name_H-M   'P 1'
#
loop_
_entity.id
_entity.type
_entity.pdbx_description
1 polymer ?
#
loop_
_entity_poly.entity_id
_entity_poly.type
_entity_poly.pdbx_seq_one_letter_code
_entity_poly.pdbx_strand_id
1 'polypeptide(L)'
;RAGSSDEINLRAGDIANMAFATQADVPVVLVGDIDRGGGIASLVGTHTMLSQHDRAMGRGFLIHKFRGDIALLADGRAAITQLTGGRSFGVVPWRKAVSRLPAED
;
A
#
# COMPACT_ATOMS: atom_id res chain seq x y z
N ARG A 1 -5.77 23.18 13.18
CA ARG A 1 -4.49 23.90 12.94
C ARG A 1 -3.75 23.14 11.85
N ALA A 2 -3.18 23.91 10.92
CA ALA A 2 -2.51 23.48 9.69
C ALA A 2 -3.39 22.71 8.71
N GLY A 3 -4.14 23.45 7.90
CA GLY A 3 -4.42 23.05 6.54
C GLY A 3 -3.24 23.47 5.68
N SER A 4 -2.71 22.54 4.89
CA SER A 4 -1.83 22.79 3.76
C SER A 4 -2.48 22.14 2.54
N SER A 5 -2.46 22.82 1.39
CA SER A 5 -3.02 22.30 0.13
C SER A 5 -2.39 20.96 -0.32
N ASP A 6 -1.28 20.52 0.29
CA ASP A 6 -0.72 19.17 0.13
C ASP A 6 -1.60 18.07 0.74
N GLU A 7 -2.42 18.40 1.73
CA GLU A 7 -3.19 17.44 2.54
C GLU A 7 -4.49 16.99 1.85
N ILE A 8 -5.02 17.79 0.92
CA ILE A 8 -6.32 17.52 0.28
C ILE A 8 -6.21 16.35 -0.72
N ASN A 9 -5.11 16.26 -1.47
CA ASN A 9 -4.89 15.17 -2.42
C ASN A 9 -4.43 13.85 -1.73
N LEU A 10 -3.90 13.92 -0.51
CA LEU A 10 -3.43 12.78 0.27
C LEU A 10 -4.55 12.06 1.07
N ARG A 11 -5.72 12.69 1.21
CA ARG A 11 -6.88 12.16 1.94
C ARG A 11 -7.70 11.13 1.17
N ALA A 12 -7.47 10.93 -0.13
CA ALA A 12 -8.36 10.15 -0.97
C ALA A 12 -8.43 8.63 -0.64
N GLY A 13 -7.54 8.09 0.22
CA GLY A 13 -7.75 6.72 0.73
C GLY A 13 -6.72 6.23 1.75
N ASP A 14 -5.42 6.49 1.54
CA ASP A 14 -4.37 5.77 2.28
C ASP A 14 -4.13 6.35 3.69
N ILE A 15 -4.02 7.67 3.84
CA ILE A 15 -3.75 8.30 5.14
C ILE A 15 -5.02 8.45 6.00
N ALA A 16 -6.19 8.58 5.37
CA ALA A 16 -7.46 8.66 6.09
C ALA A 16 -7.74 7.38 6.90
N ASN A 17 -7.46 6.20 6.32
CA ASN A 17 -7.61 4.92 7.01
C ASN A 17 -6.56 4.72 8.10
N MET A 18 -5.37 5.33 7.98
CA MET A 18 -4.36 5.29 9.03
C MET A 18 -4.82 6.01 10.29
N ALA A 19 -5.42 7.20 10.17
CA ALA A 19 -5.93 7.93 11.33
C ALA A 19 -6.99 7.10 12.10
N PHE A 20 -7.89 6.44 11.37
CA PHE A 20 -8.85 5.50 11.96
C PHE A 20 -8.15 4.32 12.64
N ALA A 21 -7.20 3.69 11.96
CA ALA A 21 -6.49 2.52 12.48
C ALA A 21 -5.70 2.83 13.76
N THR A 22 -5.05 4.00 13.78
CA THR A 22 -4.33 4.51 14.95
C THR A 22 -5.27 4.78 16.12
N GLN A 23 -6.44 5.39 15.88
CA GLN A 23 -7.44 5.63 16.94
C GLN A 23 -8.05 4.33 17.49
N ALA A 24 -8.22 3.32 16.64
CA ALA A 24 -8.76 2.02 17.01
C ALA A 24 -7.69 1.01 17.48
N ASP A 25 -6.41 1.39 17.49
CA ASP A 25 -5.26 0.53 17.79
C ASP A 25 -5.24 -0.78 16.98
N VAL A 26 -5.57 -0.69 15.68
CA VAL A 26 -5.61 -1.85 14.78
C VAL A 26 -4.43 -1.88 13.81
N PRO A 27 -3.80 -3.05 13.61
CA PRO A 27 -2.66 -3.18 12.72
C PRO A 27 -3.06 -2.97 11.25
N VAL A 28 -2.15 -2.40 10.47
CA VAL A 28 -2.37 -2.09 9.05
C VAL A 28 -1.37 -2.75 8.12
N VAL A 29 -1.78 -2.93 6.87
CA VAL A 29 -0.92 -3.36 5.76
C VAL A 29 -1.05 -2.33 4.64
N LEU A 30 0.08 -1.83 4.13
CA LEU A 30 0.06 -0.93 2.98
C LEU A 30 -0.17 -1.75 1.71
N VAL A 31 -1.14 -1.35 0.89
CA VAL A 31 -1.45 -2.03 -0.37
C VAL A 31 -1.05 -1.14 -1.55
N GLY A 32 -0.08 -1.59 -2.34
CA GLY A 32 0.38 -0.86 -3.53
C GLY A 32 -0.27 -1.41 -4.79
N ASP A 33 -0.93 -0.54 -5.56
CA ASP A 33 -1.44 -0.87 -6.89
C ASP A 33 -0.35 -0.64 -7.95
N ILE A 34 0.02 -1.66 -8.71
CA ILE A 34 1.13 -1.61 -9.69
C ILE A 34 0.65 -1.99 -11.10
N ASP A 35 -0.43 -1.37 -11.56
CA ASP A 35 -1.03 -1.65 -12.87
C ASP A 35 -0.18 -1.11 -14.06
N ARG A 36 0.53 0.02 -13.92
CA ARG A 36 1.20 0.72 -15.05
C ARG A 36 2.61 1.27 -14.77
N GLY A 37 3.28 0.77 -13.74
CA GLY A 37 4.57 1.30 -13.26
C GLY A 37 4.39 2.40 -12.21
N GLY A 38 5.42 2.65 -11.40
CA GLY A 38 5.40 3.63 -10.30
C GLY A 38 4.90 3.09 -8.94
N GLY A 39 4.37 1.87 -8.88
CA GLY A 39 3.83 1.31 -7.64
C GLY A 39 4.83 1.13 -6.49
N ILE A 40 6.12 0.89 -6.81
CA ILE A 40 7.19 0.91 -5.81
C ILE A 40 7.34 2.30 -5.19
N ALA A 41 7.43 3.34 -6.04
CA ALA A 41 7.60 4.72 -5.60
C ALA A 41 6.40 5.19 -4.78
N SER A 42 5.19 4.79 -5.14
CA SER A 42 3.98 5.06 -4.35
C SER A 42 4.04 4.42 -2.96
N LEU A 43 4.33 3.13 -2.85
CA LEU A 43 4.43 2.44 -1.55
C LEU A 43 5.52 3.05 -0.65
N VAL A 44 6.70 3.30 -1.22
CA VAL A 44 7.81 3.90 -0.49
C VAL A 44 7.46 5.33 -0.08
N GLY A 45 6.89 6.13 -0.99
CA GLY A 45 6.45 7.49 -0.73
C GLY A 45 5.44 7.56 0.41
N THR A 46 4.38 6.75 0.35
CA THR A 46 3.37 6.64 1.41
C THR A 46 4.03 6.28 2.74
N HIS A 47 4.89 5.25 2.78
CA HIS A 47 5.60 4.87 4.01
C HIS A 47 6.45 6.02 4.58
N THR A 48 7.18 6.75 3.72
CA THR A 48 8.02 7.88 4.15
C THR A 48 7.20 9.05 4.70
N MET A 49 5.96 9.23 4.27
CA MET A 49 5.07 10.29 4.77
C MET A 49 4.41 9.96 6.12
N LEU A 50 4.37 8.68 6.51
CA LEU A 50 3.82 8.28 7.81
C LEU A 50 4.69 8.76 8.96
N SER A 51 4.03 9.19 10.04
CA SER A 51 4.69 9.47 11.32
C SER A 51 5.30 8.19 11.90
N GLN A 52 6.26 8.31 12.82
CA GLN A 52 6.84 7.13 13.48
C GLN A 52 5.77 6.27 14.18
N HIS A 53 4.76 6.92 14.77
CA HIS A 53 3.66 6.23 15.43
C HIS A 53 2.82 5.41 14.45
N ASP A 54 2.43 6.01 13.32
CA ASP A 54 1.65 5.32 12.29
C ASP A 54 2.46 4.21 11.63
N ARG A 55 3.78 4.39 11.45
CA ARG A 55 4.66 3.32 10.96
C ARG A 55 4.71 2.13 11.91
N ALA A 56 4.59 2.33 13.22
CA ALA A 56 4.58 1.26 14.22
C ALA A 56 3.31 0.38 14.12
N MET A 57 2.21 0.91 13.58
CA MET A 57 0.99 0.14 13.29
C MET A 57 1.16 -0.76 12.05
N GLY A 58 2.13 -0.44 11.19
CA GLY A 58 2.49 -1.15 9.97
C GLY A 58 2.98 -2.58 10.21
N ARG A 59 2.34 -3.56 9.58
CA ARG A 59 2.79 -4.97 9.59
C ARG A 59 3.55 -5.37 8.32
N GLY A 60 3.60 -4.48 7.33
CA GLY A 60 4.26 -4.70 6.05
C GLY A 60 3.44 -4.18 4.88
N PHE A 61 3.67 -4.74 3.71
CA PHE A 61 3.01 -4.33 2.47
C PHE A 61 2.56 -5.51 1.61
N LEU A 62 1.55 -5.27 0.78
CA LEU A 62 1.02 -6.18 -0.22
C LEU A 62 0.97 -5.47 -1.58
N ILE A 63 1.27 -6.19 -2.65
CA ILE A 63 1.18 -5.64 -4.00
C ILE A 63 -0.09 -6.17 -4.68
N HIS A 64 -0.88 -5.29 -5.28
CA HIS A 64 -2.13 -5.63 -5.97
C HIS A 64 -2.09 -5.23 -7.45
N LYS A 65 -2.93 -5.90 -8.26
CA LYS A 65 -3.17 -5.71 -9.70
C LYS A 65 -1.94 -5.84 -10.60
N PHE A 66 -0.93 -6.58 -10.14
CA PHE A 66 0.23 -6.83 -10.99
C PHE A 66 -0.17 -7.62 -12.24
N ARG A 67 0.24 -7.11 -13.41
CA ARG A 67 0.10 -7.76 -14.72
C ARG A 67 1.46 -8.20 -15.21
N GLY A 68 1.57 -9.46 -15.64
CA GLY A 68 2.81 -10.01 -16.18
C GLY A 68 3.36 -11.14 -15.32
N ASP A 69 4.65 -11.43 -15.50
CA ASP A 69 5.35 -12.48 -14.75
C ASP A 69 5.75 -11.97 -13.36
N ILE A 70 5.19 -12.61 -12.31
CA ILE A 70 5.41 -12.25 -10.91
C ILE A 70 6.90 -12.39 -10.53
N ALA A 71 7.65 -13.25 -11.22
CA ALA A 71 9.08 -13.40 -11.00
C ALA A 71 9.84 -12.09 -11.24
N LEU A 72 9.38 -11.26 -12.19
CA LEU A 72 9.97 -9.94 -12.48
C LEU A 72 9.76 -8.93 -11.34
N LEU A 73 8.87 -9.23 -10.40
CA LEU A 73 8.59 -8.35 -9.25
C LEU A 73 9.43 -8.69 -8.02
N ALA A 74 10.29 -9.71 -8.08
CA ALA A 74 11.16 -10.08 -6.96
C ALA A 74 12.07 -8.90 -6.54
N ASP A 75 12.75 -8.28 -7.50
CA ASP A 75 13.66 -7.15 -7.25
C ASP A 75 12.89 -5.92 -6.73
N GLY A 76 11.71 -5.66 -7.28
CA GLY A 76 10.85 -4.58 -6.81
C GLY A 76 10.40 -4.76 -5.36
N ARG A 77 10.05 -6.00 -4.96
CA ARG A 77 9.68 -6.33 -3.57
C ARG A 77 10.88 -6.21 -2.63
N ALA A 78 12.06 -6.63 -3.08
CA ALA A 78 13.29 -6.47 -2.30
C ALA A 78 13.60 -4.99 -2.07
N ALA A 79 13.49 -4.15 -3.11
CA ALA A 79 13.69 -2.71 -3.00
C ALA A 79 12.71 -2.05 -2.01
N ILE A 80 11.41 -2.37 -2.06
CA ILE A 80 10.44 -1.84 -1.09
C ILE A 80 10.80 -2.28 0.33
N THR A 81 11.16 -3.55 0.52
CA THR A 81 11.55 -4.08 1.83
C THR A 81 12.78 -3.35 2.38
N GLN A 82 13.79 -3.10 1.53
CA GLN A 82 15.00 -2.36 1.93
C GLN A 82 14.70 -0.90 2.28
N LEU A 83 13.84 -0.23 1.52
CA LEU A 83 13.54 1.19 1.70
C LEU A 83 12.57 1.49 2.84
N THR A 84 11.70 0.53 3.18
CA THR A 84 10.65 0.72 4.20
C THR A 84 10.88 -0.10 5.48
N GLY A 85 11.78 -1.09 5.44
CA GLY A 85 11.92 -2.10 6.50
C GLY A 85 10.72 -3.03 6.64
N GLY A 86 9.67 -2.86 5.83
CA GLY A 86 8.42 -3.61 5.93
C GLY A 86 8.52 -4.99 5.28
N ARG A 87 7.88 -5.98 5.90
CA ARG A 87 7.70 -7.33 5.31
C ARG A 87 6.82 -7.27 4.07
N SER A 88 7.19 -7.99 3.01
CA SER A 88 6.29 -8.28 1.90
C SER A 88 5.35 -9.45 2.24
N PHE A 89 4.04 -9.24 2.12
CA PHE A 89 3.02 -10.31 2.21
C PHE A 89 2.76 -11.03 0.89
N GLY A 90 3.33 -10.54 -0.21
CA GLY A 90 3.22 -11.14 -1.53
C GLY A 90 2.53 -10.24 -2.55
N VAL A 91 2.11 -10.88 -3.64
CA VAL A 91 1.52 -10.24 -4.81
C VAL A 91 0.17 -10.87 -5.09
N VAL A 92 -0.87 -10.05 -5.18
CA VAL A 92 -2.19 -10.44 -5.66
C VAL A 92 -2.24 -10.12 -7.16
N PRO A 93 -2.15 -11.15 -8.03
CA PRO A 93 -2.08 -10.94 -9.47
C PRO A 93 -3.42 -10.45 -10.02
N TRP A 94 -3.36 -9.62 -11.06
CA TRP A 94 -4.56 -9.28 -11.81
C TRP A 94 -5.07 -10.52 -12.54
N ARG A 95 -6.29 -10.96 -12.21
CA ARG A 95 -6.95 -12.08 -12.86
C ARG A 95 -8.28 -11.59 -13.45
N LYS A 96 -8.42 -11.65 -14.78
CA LYS A 96 -9.70 -11.30 -15.46
C LYS A 96 -10.89 -12.10 -14.93
N ALA A 97 -10.68 -13.28 -14.36
CA ALA A 97 -11.74 -14.09 -13.77
C ALA A 97 -12.35 -13.46 -12.50
N VAL A 98 -11.63 -12.58 -11.79
CA VAL A 98 -12.12 -11.91 -10.57
C VAL A 98 -13.31 -11.01 -10.87
N SER A 99 -13.40 -10.43 -12.08
CA SER A 99 -14.57 -9.65 -12.50
C SER A 99 -15.83 -10.49 -12.74
N ARG A 100 -15.75 -11.82 -12.55
CA ARG A 100 -16.88 -12.75 -12.64
C ARG A 100 -17.32 -13.27 -11.26
N LEU A 101 -16.65 -12.84 -10.19
CA LEU A 101 -17.12 -13.14 -8.85
C LEU A 101 -18.47 -12.45 -8.64
N PRO A 102 -19.44 -13.11 -8.00
CA PRO A 102 -20.67 -12.45 -7.60
C PRO A 102 -20.33 -11.28 -6.68
N ALA A 103 -21.06 -10.18 -6.82
CA ALA A 103 -20.99 -9.11 -5.82
C ALA A 103 -21.45 -9.70 -4.48
N GLU A 104 -20.77 -9.33 -3.39
CA GLU A 104 -21.23 -9.68 -2.04
C GLU A 104 -22.56 -8.97 -1.79
N ASP A 105 -23.53 -9.70 -1.21
CA ASP A 105 -24.89 -9.22 -0.90
C ASP A 105 -24.90 -8.08 0.14
#